data_AF-A0A7X1B4P4-F1
#
_entry.id   AF-A0A7X1B4P4-F1
#
_cell.length_a   1.000
_cell.length_b   1.000
_cell.length_c   1.000
_cell.angle_alpha   90.00
_cell.angle_beta   90.00
_cell.angle_gamma   90.00
#
_symmetry.space_group_name_H-M   'P 1'
#
loop_
_entity.id
_entity.type
_entity.pdbx_description
1 polymer ?
#
loop_
_entity_poly.entity_id
_entity_poly.type
_entity_poly.pdbx_seq_one_letter_code
_entity_poly.pdbx_strand_id
1 'polypeptide(L)'
;MDPDAREGQLNVSVEGVIRIRGVEQQLALDAQLAAWENGYVLQCQFDLDRTHFGAIYGSGRFFAKLGKHLVNDLVSVQVNAVFKPRV
;
A
#
# COMPACT_ATOMS: atom_id res chain seq x y z
N MET A 1 -0.89 3.12 18.67
CA MET A 1 0.01 4.26 18.48
C MET A 1 1.18 4.05 19.41
N ASP A 2 2.38 3.91 18.87
CA ASP A 2 3.59 3.77 19.68
C ASP A 2 3.89 5.11 20.38
N PRO A 3 3.91 5.16 21.72
CA PRO A 3 4.15 6.40 22.47
C PRO A 3 5.57 6.95 22.32
N ASP A 4 6.54 6.14 21.88
CA ASP A 4 7.95 6.55 21.74
C ASP A 4 8.32 7.00 20.32
N ALA A 5 7.40 6.87 19.36
CA ALA A 5 7.63 7.23 17.97
C ALA A 5 7.77 8.75 17.77
N ARG A 6 8.84 9.18 17.10
CA ARG A 6 9.10 10.60 16.78
C ARG A 6 8.33 11.06 15.54
N GLU A 7 8.19 12.38 15.36
CA GLU A 7 7.65 12.93 14.12
C GLU A 7 8.42 12.39 12.89
N GLY A 8 7.68 11.92 11.88
CA GLY A 8 8.26 11.27 10.71
C GLY A 8 8.50 9.76 10.86
N GLN A 9 8.26 9.17 12.04
CA GLN A 9 8.37 7.73 12.24
C GLN A 9 7.03 7.02 12.03
N LEU A 10 7.13 5.77 11.56
CA LEU A 10 6.00 4.86 11.55
C LEU A 10 5.57 4.62 13.00
N ASN A 11 4.30 4.87 13.30
CA ASN A 11 3.79 4.90 14.67
C ASN A 11 2.48 4.12 14.85
N VAL A 12 1.96 3.51 13.77
CA VAL A 12 0.80 2.65 13.79
C VAL A 12 0.99 1.48 12.83
N SER A 13 0.60 0.29 13.28
CA SER A 13 0.44 -0.88 12.41
C SER A 13 -1.01 -0.99 11.99
N VAL A 14 -1.24 -1.18 10.69
CA VAL A 14 -2.55 -1.25 10.05
C VAL A 14 -2.70 -2.62 9.42
N GLU A 15 -3.70 -3.35 9.89
CA GLU A 15 -4.12 -4.62 9.30
C GLU A 15 -5.44 -4.44 8.57
N GLY A 16 -5.57 -5.05 7.40
CA GLY A 16 -6.79 -4.99 6.62
C GLY A 16 -6.76 -5.89 5.39
N VAL A 17 -7.78 -5.74 4.55
CA VAL A 17 -7.91 -6.48 3.30
C VAL A 17 -7.72 -5.55 2.13
N ILE A 18 -6.81 -5.91 1.22
CA ILE A 18 -6.69 -5.28 -0.08
C ILE A 18 -7.40 -6.12 -1.13
N ARG A 19 -8.31 -5.50 -1.90
CA ARG A 19 -9.04 -6.14 -2.98
C ARG A 19 -8.68 -5.50 -4.31
N ILE A 20 -8.01 -6.23 -5.19
CA ILE A 20 -7.64 -5.77 -6.54
C ILE A 20 -8.13 -6.81 -7.54
N ARG A 21 -8.86 -6.36 -8.57
CA ARG A 21 -9.43 -7.24 -9.63
C ARG A 21 -10.28 -8.39 -9.06
N GLY A 22 -10.97 -8.15 -7.95
CA GLY A 22 -11.80 -9.16 -7.28
C GLY A 22 -11.03 -10.20 -6.45
N VAL A 23 -9.69 -10.14 -6.44
CA VAL A 23 -8.86 -10.98 -5.57
C VAL A 23 -8.57 -10.24 -4.27
N GLU A 24 -8.84 -10.89 -3.15
CA GLU A 24 -8.60 -10.37 -1.80
C GLU A 24 -7.34 -10.96 -1.20
N GLN A 25 -6.56 -10.12 -0.53
CA GLN A 25 -5.42 -10.54 0.28
C GLN A 25 -5.38 -9.76 1.59
N GLN A 26 -4.87 -10.41 2.64
CA GLN A 26 -4.54 -9.73 3.89
C GLN A 26 -3.34 -8.82 3.67
N LEU A 27 -3.39 -7.63 4.24
CA LEU A 27 -2.33 -6.64 4.20
C LEU A 27 -2.09 -6.14 5.63
N ALA A 28 -0.85 -6.29 6.09
CA ALA A 28 -0.34 -5.65 7.28
C ALA A 28 0.73 -4.65 6.84
N LEU A 29 0.61 -3.39 7.24
CA LEU A 29 1.57 -2.34 6.92
C LEU A 29 1.78 -1.42 8.11
N ASP A 30 2.97 -0.85 8.19
CA ASP A 30 3.25 0.22 9.12
C ASP A 30 3.03 1.57 8.44
N ALA A 31 2.42 2.50 9.19
CA ALA A 31 2.10 3.83 8.71
C ALA A 31 2.50 4.89 9.74
N GLN A 32 2.68 6.10 9.25
CA GLN A 32 2.74 7.31 10.07
C GLN A 32 1.34 7.91 10.12
N LEU A 33 0.81 8.09 11.32
CA LEU A 33 -0.44 8.80 11.60
C LEU A 33 -0.15 10.03 12.46
N ALA A 34 -0.60 11.21 12.04
CA ALA A 34 -0.43 12.44 12.81
C ALA A 34 -1.74 13.23 12.87
N ALA A 35 -1.98 13.94 13.97
CA ALA A 35 -3.07 14.91 14.05
C ALA A 35 -2.77 16.10 13.12
N TRP A 36 -3.78 16.58 12.42
CA TRP A 36 -3.64 17.70 11.50
C TRP A 36 -4.97 18.46 11.40
N GLU A 37 -4.93 19.77 11.70
CA GLU A 37 -6.13 20.61 11.83
C GLU A 37 -7.18 19.99 12.79
N ASN A 38 -8.39 19.74 12.31
CA ASN A 38 -9.48 19.10 13.03
C ASN A 38 -9.58 17.59 12.72
N GLY A 39 -8.53 16.98 12.18
CA GLY A 39 -8.54 15.60 11.70
C GLY A 39 -7.18 14.92 11.83
N TYR A 40 -6.92 13.97 10.92
CA TYR A 40 -5.68 13.19 10.88
C TYR A 40 -5.11 13.08 9.48
N VAL A 41 -3.79 12.96 9.38
CA VAL A 41 -3.09 12.56 8.16
C VAL A 41 -2.44 11.21 8.36
N LEU A 42 -2.52 10.36 7.33
CA LEU A 42 -1.86 9.05 7.29
C LEU A 42 -0.96 8.97 6.08
N GLN A 43 0.28 8.52 6.29
CA GLN A 43 1.25 8.27 5.24
C GLN A 43 1.81 6.86 5.38
N CYS A 44 1.86 6.11 4.28
CA CYS A 44 2.55 4.84 4.25
C CYS A 44 3.08 4.52 2.85
N GLN A 45 4.04 3.61 2.80
CA GLN A 45 4.54 3.01 1.57
C GLN A 45 4.65 1.51 1.77
N PHE A 46 4.16 0.73 0.82
CA PHE A 46 4.27 -0.72 0.83
C PHE A 46 4.43 -1.25 -0.59
N ASP A 47 5.00 -2.44 -0.70
CA ASP A 47 5.16 -3.12 -1.97
C ASP A 47 4.10 -4.23 -2.13
N LEU A 48 3.64 -4.44 -3.35
CA LEU A 48 2.77 -5.56 -3.71
C LEU A 48 3.28 -6.28 -4.95
N ASP A 49 3.19 -7.61 -4.94
CA ASP A 49 3.35 -8.41 -6.17
C ASP A 49 2.04 -8.38 -6.95
N ARG A 50 2.02 -7.63 -8.06
CA ARG A 50 0.83 -7.44 -8.90
C ARG A 50 0.30 -8.76 -9.46
N THR A 51 1.16 -9.77 -9.60
CA THR A 51 0.78 -11.05 -10.19
C THR A 51 -0.07 -11.89 -9.25
N HIS A 52 -0.01 -11.64 -7.93
CA HIS A 52 -0.93 -12.26 -6.97
C HIS A 52 -2.39 -11.81 -7.17
N PHE A 53 -2.60 -10.70 -7.88
CA PHE A 53 -3.93 -10.19 -8.24
C PHE A 53 -4.28 -10.47 -9.72
N GLY A 54 -3.58 -11.40 -10.36
CA GLY A 54 -3.82 -11.82 -11.75
C GLY A 54 -3.36 -10.82 -12.81
N ALA A 55 -2.63 -9.77 -12.44
CA ALA A 55 -2.00 -8.87 -13.41
C ALA A 55 -0.69 -9.47 -13.91
N ILE A 56 -0.74 -10.34 -14.93
CA ILE A 56 0.44 -11.10 -15.42
C ILE A 56 1.05 -10.58 -16.74
N TYR A 57 0.48 -9.55 -17.36
CA TYR A 57 1.00 -9.00 -18.61
C TYR A 57 2.46 -8.55 -18.44
N GLY A 58 3.34 -8.97 -19.35
CA GLY A 58 4.74 -8.54 -19.35
C GLY A 58 5.52 -9.00 -18.12
N SER A 59 4.97 -9.91 -17.31
CA SER A 59 5.64 -10.42 -16.12
C SER A 59 6.85 -11.27 -16.52
N GLY A 60 7.99 -10.97 -15.89
CA GLY A 60 9.21 -11.78 -16.01
C GLY A 60 9.03 -13.21 -15.50
N ARG A 61 8.18 -13.40 -14.47
CA ARG A 61 7.95 -14.70 -13.83
C ARG A 61 7.11 -15.66 -14.67
N PHE A 62 6.12 -15.14 -15.38
CA PHE A 62 5.20 -15.96 -16.19
C PHE A 62 5.60 -16.06 -17.66
N PHE A 63 6.69 -15.40 -18.05
CA PHE A 63 7.19 -15.33 -19.44
C PHE A 63 6.10 -14.90 -20.46
N ALA A 64 5.04 -14.26 -19.98
CA ALA A 64 3.88 -13.90 -20.78
C ALA A 64 4.14 -12.59 -21.52
N LYS A 65 4.27 -12.69 -22.85
CA LYS A 65 4.46 -11.53 -23.76
C LYS A 65 5.80 -10.80 -23.56
N LEU A 66 6.86 -11.51 -23.16
CA LEU A 66 8.21 -10.95 -22.98
C LEU A 66 8.79 -10.29 -24.24
N GLY A 67 8.38 -10.73 -25.44
CA GLY A 67 8.80 -10.11 -26.69
C GLY A 67 8.12 -8.76 -27.01
N LYS A 68 7.17 -8.31 -26.16
CA LYS A 68 6.54 -7.00 -26.30
C LYS A 68 7.14 -6.04 -25.30
N HIS A 69 6.73 -6.08 -24.02
CA HIS A 69 7.18 -5.17 -22.97
C HIS A 69 7.35 -5.92 -21.65
N LEU A 70 8.52 -5.81 -21.02
CA LEU A 70 8.77 -6.29 -19.67
C LEU A 70 8.18 -5.31 -18.64
N VAL A 71 7.47 -5.82 -17.66
CA VAL A 71 6.87 -5.04 -16.56
C VAL A 71 7.22 -5.72 -15.24
N ASN A 72 7.78 -4.96 -14.29
CA ASN A 72 8.15 -5.47 -12.97
C ASN A 72 6.92 -6.02 -12.22
N ASP A 73 7.11 -7.13 -11.54
CA ASP A 73 6.05 -7.78 -10.76
C ASP A 73 5.80 -7.05 -9.43
N LEU A 74 6.87 -6.54 -8.82
CA LEU A 74 6.80 -5.71 -7.62
C LEU A 74 6.37 -4.28 -7.98
N VAL A 75 5.37 -3.77 -7.28
CA VAL A 75 4.85 -2.42 -7.41
C VAL A 75 4.87 -1.75 -6.04
N SER A 76 5.58 -0.62 -5.93
CA SER A 76 5.55 0.21 -4.73
C SER A 76 4.35 1.16 -4.77
N VAL A 77 3.57 1.16 -3.70
CA VAL A 77 2.40 2.02 -3.53
C VAL A 77 2.68 2.97 -2.38
N GLN A 78 2.56 4.27 -2.65
CA GLN A 78 2.59 5.31 -1.63
C GLN A 78 1.19 5.86 -1.42
N VAL A 79 0.77 5.92 -0.15
CA VAL A 79 -0.54 6.46 0.25
C VAL A 79 -0.33 7.70 1.09
N ASN A 80 -1.03 8.77 0.74
CA ASN A 80 -1.19 9.97 1.56
C ASN A 80 -2.69 10.22 1.71
N ALA A 81 -3.21 10.11 2.93
CA ALA A 81 -4.64 10.24 3.21
C ALA A 81 -4.90 11.31 4.27
N VAL A 82 -6.00 12.04 4.12
CA VAL A 82 -6.49 13.03 5.09
C VAL A 82 -7.87 12.60 5.56
N PHE A 83 -8.05 12.48 6.87
CA PHE A 83 -9.30 12.12 7.51
C PHE A 83 -9.85 13.34 8.23
N LYS A 84 -11.01 13.84 7.82
CA LYS A 84 -11.73 14.92 8.52
C LYS A 84 -13.00 14.38 9.15
N PRO A 85 -13.36 14.82 10.37
CA PRO A 85 -14.62 14.46 11.00
C PRO A 85 -15.77 14.98 10.13
N ARG A 86 -16.83 14.18 10.05
CA ARG A 86 -18.07 14.61 9.42
C ARG A 86 -18.82 15.48 10.42
N VAL A 87 -18.90 16.78 10.13
CA VAL A 87 -19.69 17.78 10.88
C VAL A 87 -21.17 17.60 10.57
#